data_AF-A0A139CY70-F1
#
_entry.id   AF-A0A139CY70-F1
#
_cell.length_a   1.000
_cell.length_b   1.000
_cell.length_c   1.000
_cell.angle_alpha   90.00
_cell.angle_beta   90.00
_cell.angle_gamma   90.00
#
_symmetry.space_group_name_H-M   'P 1'
#
loop_
_entity.id
_entity.type
_entity.pdbx_description
1 polymer ?
#
loop_
_entity_poly.entity_id
_entity_poly.type
_entity_poly.pdbx_seq_one_letter_code
_entity_poly.pdbx_strand_id
1 'polypeptide(L)'
;YNSTVVDMSKKDGKKKLEELKAKIENKEKINYLDLIFLPLMNSDQKIVDRVKETIELEKKLEVERNLKNNLVAMTFVLSDKFLSDQEISEIWRDYKMVRIFKYAEEQGKKEGIKEGKKQGERELFKKFIKGNFEGFDDKIMELIDQAEISRIEELSERISKIKDLKELEEALKH
;
A
#
# COMPACT_ATOMS: atom_id res chain seq x y z
N TYR A 1 6.63 -33.36 8.37
CA TYR A 1 5.66 -32.39 8.92
C TYR A 1 4.28 -32.78 8.43
N ASN A 2 3.35 -33.13 9.31
CA ASN A 2 1.93 -33.23 8.96
C ASN A 2 1.33 -31.84 9.08
N SER A 3 1.00 -31.21 7.96
CA SER A 3 0.28 -29.94 7.93
C SER A 3 -1.22 -30.20 8.05
N THR A 4 -1.87 -29.52 9.00
CA THR A 4 -3.33 -29.47 9.08
C THR A 4 -3.80 -28.26 8.28
N VAL A 5 -4.52 -28.49 7.18
CA VAL A 5 -5.16 -27.42 6.40
C VAL A 5 -6.43 -26.99 7.13
N VAL A 6 -6.53 -25.70 7.45
CA VAL A 6 -7.74 -25.12 8.03
C VAL A 6 -8.45 -24.30 6.97
N ASP A 7 -9.65 -24.74 6.61
CA ASP A 7 -10.52 -24.04 5.66
C ASP A 7 -11.57 -23.22 6.41
N MET A 8 -11.43 -21.90 6.39
CA MET A 8 -12.34 -21.00 7.11
C MET A 8 -13.74 -20.95 6.48
N SER A 9 -13.86 -21.21 5.18
CA SER A 9 -15.15 -21.23 4.48
C SER A 9 -16.09 -22.34 4.95
N LYS A 10 -15.59 -23.33 5.71
CA LYS A 10 -16.40 -24.40 6.32
C LYS A 10 -16.91 -24.04 7.71
N LYS A 11 -16.44 -22.94 8.30
CA LYS A 11 -16.87 -22.48 9.63
C LYS A 11 -18.07 -21.56 9.49
N ASP A 12 -19.04 -21.71 10.39
CA ASP A 12 -20.22 -20.84 10.44
C ASP A 12 -19.85 -19.46 11.00
N GLY A 13 -19.70 -18.49 10.10
CA GLY A 13 -19.34 -17.12 10.42
C GLY A 13 -20.44 -16.36 11.14
N LYS A 14 -21.72 -16.63 10.85
CA LYS A 14 -22.84 -15.97 11.51
C LYS A 14 -22.92 -16.38 12.98
N LYS A 15 -22.85 -17.68 13.25
CA LYS A 15 -22.80 -18.19 14.62
C LYS A 15 -21.57 -17.67 15.37
N LYS A 16 -20.41 -17.64 14.72
CA LYS A 16 -19.17 -17.14 15.33
C LYS A 16 -19.25 -15.64 15.64
N LEU A 17 -19.85 -14.85 14.76
CA LEU A 17 -20.08 -13.42 14.96
C LEU A 17 -20.95 -13.16 16.19
N GLU A 18 -22.08 -13.87 16.31
CA GLU A 18 -22.98 -13.78 17.48
C GLU A 18 -22.26 -14.17 18.77
N GLU A 19 -21.48 -15.26 18.76
CA GLU A 19 -20.65 -15.70 19.89
C GLU A 19 -19.64 -14.62 20.31
N LEU A 20 -18.90 -14.04 19.36
CA LEU A 20 -17.90 -13.01 19.63
C LEU A 20 -18.53 -11.72 20.14
N LYS A 21 -19.67 -11.30 19.58
CA LYS A 21 -20.43 -10.14 20.08
C LYS A 21 -20.80 -10.30 21.55
N ALA A 22 -21.44 -11.41 21.91
CA ALA A 22 -21.86 -11.67 23.28
C ALA A 22 -20.66 -11.69 24.24
N LYS A 23 -19.56 -12.35 23.87
CA LYS A 23 -18.34 -12.38 24.69
C LYS A 23 -17.72 -11.00 24.89
N ILE A 24 -17.65 -10.18 23.84
CA ILE A 24 -17.10 -8.82 23.93
C ILE A 24 -17.98 -7.94 24.83
N GLU A 25 -19.31 -8.02 24.69
CA GLU A 25 -20.27 -7.27 25.51
C GLU A 25 -20.20 -7.67 26.99
N ASN A 26 -20.03 -8.97 27.27
CA ASN A 26 -19.89 -9.50 28.62
C ASN A 26 -18.46 -9.35 29.20
N LYS A 27 -17.54 -8.72 28.46
CA LYS A 27 -16.11 -8.60 28.84
C LYS A 27 -15.41 -9.94 29.07
N GLU A 28 -15.86 -10.98 28.38
CA GLU A 28 -15.26 -12.30 28.42
C GLU A 28 -14.00 -12.36 27.55
N LYS A 29 -13.09 -13.27 27.89
CA LYS A 29 -11.87 -13.49 27.10
C LYS A 29 -12.24 -14.14 25.75
N ILE A 30 -11.77 -13.54 24.66
CA ILE A 30 -11.93 -14.07 23.31
C ILE A 30 -10.62 -14.62 22.75
N ASN A 31 -10.73 -15.49 21.75
CA ASN A 31 -9.61 -15.86 20.90
C ASN A 31 -9.50 -14.85 19.75
N TYR A 32 -8.43 -14.06 19.71
CA TYR A 32 -8.25 -13.05 18.66
C TYR A 32 -8.14 -13.63 17.25
N LEU A 33 -7.69 -14.89 17.10
CA LEU A 33 -7.67 -15.54 15.80
C LEU A 33 -9.09 -15.75 15.25
N ASP A 34 -10.06 -16.08 16.11
CA ASP A 34 -11.45 -16.22 15.69
C ASP A 34 -11.99 -14.88 15.15
N LEU A 35 -11.59 -13.76 15.75
CA LEU A 35 -11.98 -12.42 15.33
C LEU A 35 -11.32 -12.04 14.00
N ILE A 36 -9.98 -12.20 13.89
CA ILE A 36 -9.20 -11.84 12.71
C ILE A 36 -9.68 -12.58 11.45
N PHE A 37 -10.02 -13.87 11.59
CA PHE A 37 -10.47 -14.68 10.47
C PHE A 37 -11.98 -14.67 10.24
N LEU A 38 -12.75 -13.96 11.08
CA LEU A 38 -14.20 -13.90 10.97
C LEU A 38 -14.67 -13.50 9.55
N PRO A 39 -14.04 -12.54 8.85
CA PRO A 39 -14.45 -12.18 7.49
C PRO A 39 -14.29 -13.28 6.45
N LEU A 40 -13.51 -14.33 6.74
CA LEU A 40 -13.27 -15.45 5.84
C LEU A 40 -14.17 -16.66 6.12
N MET A 41 -14.97 -16.62 7.19
CA MET A 41 -15.90 -17.68 7.54
C MET A 41 -17.15 -17.67 6.66
N ASN A 42 -17.87 -18.79 6.57
CA ASN A 42 -19.09 -18.88 5.77
C ASN A 42 -20.15 -17.90 6.26
N SER A 43 -20.74 -17.12 5.35
CA SER A 43 -21.83 -16.18 5.66
C SER A 43 -22.58 -15.84 4.38
N ASP A 44 -23.81 -15.37 4.53
CA ASP A 44 -24.63 -14.77 3.46
C ASP A 44 -24.26 -13.30 3.18
N GLN A 45 -23.51 -12.66 4.08
CA GLN A 45 -22.99 -11.30 3.90
C GLN A 45 -21.81 -11.24 2.93
N LYS A 46 -21.69 -10.09 2.22
CA LYS A 46 -20.52 -9.80 1.40
C LYS A 46 -19.28 -9.67 2.28
N ILE A 47 -18.12 -10.00 1.72
CA ILE A 47 -16.86 -9.95 2.46
C ILE A 47 -16.53 -8.55 2.98
N VAL A 48 -16.79 -7.51 2.19
CA VAL A 48 -16.61 -6.11 2.61
C VAL A 48 -17.39 -5.80 3.90
N ASP A 49 -18.65 -6.20 3.99
CA ASP A 49 -19.50 -5.94 5.16
C ASP A 49 -18.97 -6.68 6.39
N ARG A 50 -18.52 -7.94 6.21
CA ARG A 50 -17.93 -8.74 7.29
C ARG A 50 -16.63 -8.14 7.81
N VAL A 51 -15.79 -7.61 6.93
CA VAL A 51 -14.55 -6.91 7.32
C VAL A 51 -14.89 -5.69 8.18
N LYS A 52 -15.81 -4.84 7.72
CA LYS A 52 -16.22 -3.65 8.47
C LYS A 52 -16.80 -4.02 9.84
N GLU A 53 -17.69 -5.01 9.88
CA GLU A 53 -18.29 -5.49 11.11
C GLU A 53 -17.23 -6.04 12.09
N THR A 54 -16.25 -6.77 11.58
CA THR A 54 -15.13 -7.27 12.38
C THR A 54 -14.28 -6.13 12.96
N ILE A 55 -13.97 -5.11 12.15
CA ILE A 55 -13.23 -3.92 12.60
C ILE A 55 -13.99 -3.17 13.72
N GLU A 56 -15.32 -3.09 13.63
CA GLU A 56 -16.14 -2.51 14.70
C GLU A 56 -16.07 -3.32 16.01
N LEU A 57 -16.03 -4.65 15.93
CA LEU A 57 -15.83 -5.50 17.11
C LEU A 57 -14.44 -5.30 17.73
N GLU A 58 -13.40 -5.23 16.91
CA GLU A 58 -12.03 -4.99 17.37
C GLU A 58 -11.88 -3.64 18.08
N LYS A 59 -12.56 -2.60 17.59
CA LYS A 59 -12.58 -1.27 18.23
C LYS A 59 -13.21 -1.31 19.62
N LYS A 60 -14.21 -2.17 19.85
CA LYS A 60 -14.93 -2.32 21.13
C LYS A 60 -14.15 -3.07 22.21
N LEU A 61 -13.09 -3.81 21.87
CA LEU A 61 -12.32 -4.59 22.85
C LEU A 61 -11.76 -3.71 23.99
N GLU A 62 -11.73 -4.18 25.23
CA GLU A 62 -11.08 -3.44 26.34
C GLU A 62 -9.61 -3.87 26.49
N VAL A 63 -8.80 -3.61 25.45
CA VAL A 63 -7.38 -4.00 25.38
C VAL A 63 -6.49 -2.84 24.95
N GLU A 64 -5.17 -3.01 25.07
CA GLU A 64 -4.19 -2.01 24.66
C GLU A 64 -4.42 -1.51 23.22
N ARG A 65 -4.29 -0.20 23.02
CA ARG A 65 -4.52 0.45 21.73
C ARG A 65 -3.63 -0.12 20.62
N ASN A 66 -2.38 -0.49 20.94
CA ASN A 66 -1.47 -1.10 19.97
C ASN A 66 -1.98 -2.46 19.49
N LEU A 67 -2.48 -3.29 20.41
CA LEU A 67 -3.07 -4.58 20.05
C LEU A 67 -4.29 -4.40 19.15
N LYS A 68 -5.22 -3.48 19.48
CA LYS A 68 -6.37 -3.19 18.61
C LYS A 68 -5.96 -2.82 17.19
N ASN A 69 -4.97 -1.94 17.04
CA ASN A 69 -4.49 -1.53 15.73
C ASN A 69 -3.90 -2.72 14.95
N ASN A 70 -3.20 -3.62 15.63
CA ASN A 70 -2.64 -4.82 15.02
C ASN A 70 -3.73 -5.80 14.57
N LEU A 71 -4.82 -5.95 15.36
CA LEU A 71 -5.97 -6.77 14.98
C LEU A 71 -6.61 -6.25 13.69
N VAL A 72 -6.94 -4.96 13.63
CA VAL A 72 -7.48 -4.31 12.43
C VAL A 72 -6.57 -4.50 11.21
N ALA A 73 -5.26 -4.33 11.40
CA ALA A 73 -4.28 -4.53 10.33
C ALA A 73 -4.28 -5.98 9.81
N MET A 74 -4.28 -6.97 10.70
CA MET A 74 -4.29 -8.39 10.32
C MET A 74 -5.60 -8.78 9.63
N THR A 75 -6.73 -8.33 10.14
CA THR A 75 -8.06 -8.53 9.54
C THR A 75 -8.13 -7.99 8.13
N PHE A 76 -7.62 -6.77 7.92
CA PHE A 76 -7.57 -6.14 6.61
C PHE A 76 -6.65 -6.90 5.64
N VAL A 77 -5.39 -7.18 6.04
CA VAL A 77 -4.40 -7.87 5.20
C VAL A 77 -4.85 -9.27 4.78
N LEU A 78 -5.52 -10.02 5.68
CA LEU A 78 -6.00 -11.37 5.35
C LEU A 78 -7.21 -11.35 4.41
N SER A 79 -7.98 -10.26 4.42
CA SER A 79 -9.17 -10.10 3.59
C SER A 79 -8.86 -9.44 2.24
N ASP A 80 -7.73 -8.73 2.13
CA ASP A 80 -7.30 -7.95 0.96
C ASP A 80 -7.48 -8.70 -0.37
N LYS A 81 -6.99 -9.94 -0.45
CA LYS A 81 -7.07 -10.78 -1.67
C LYS A 81 -8.51 -11.02 -2.16
N PHE A 82 -9.50 -10.87 -1.30
CA PHE A 82 -10.91 -11.12 -1.62
C PHE A 82 -11.72 -9.84 -1.81
N LEU A 83 -11.10 -8.68 -1.64
CA LEU A 83 -11.72 -7.37 -1.81
C LEU A 83 -11.33 -6.78 -3.18
N SER A 84 -12.25 -6.07 -3.79
CA SER A 84 -11.95 -5.20 -4.94
C SER A 84 -11.31 -3.89 -4.49
N ASP A 85 -10.63 -3.19 -5.40
CA ASP A 85 -10.07 -1.86 -5.14
C ASP A 85 -11.12 -0.86 -4.65
N GLN A 86 -12.36 -0.97 -5.15
CA GLN A 86 -13.48 -0.14 -4.70
C GLN A 86 -13.85 -0.44 -3.24
N GLU A 87 -13.92 -1.71 -2.86
CA GLU A 87 -14.22 -2.13 -1.48
C GLU A 87 -13.08 -1.78 -0.52
N ILE A 88 -11.81 -1.94 -0.94
CA ILE A 88 -10.64 -1.48 -0.20
C ILE A 88 -10.71 0.03 0.04
N SER A 89 -11.03 0.80 -0.99
CA SER A 89 -11.17 2.25 -0.90
C SER A 89 -12.30 2.67 0.03
N GLU A 90 -13.39 1.91 0.05
CA GLU A 90 -14.52 2.11 0.95
C GLU A 90 -14.14 1.86 2.41
N ILE A 91 -13.50 0.72 2.71
CA ILE A 91 -12.99 0.41 4.04
C ILE A 91 -11.97 1.48 4.48
N TRP A 92 -11.02 1.84 3.62
CA TRP A 92 -10.06 2.88 3.93
C TRP A 92 -10.74 4.20 4.28
N ARG A 93 -11.76 4.62 3.51
CA ARG A 93 -12.49 5.87 3.77
C ARG A 93 -13.16 5.88 5.15
N ASP A 94 -13.83 4.79 5.49
CA ASP A 94 -14.59 4.67 6.75
C ASP A 94 -13.67 4.57 7.97
N TYR A 95 -12.51 3.92 7.79
CA TYR A 95 -11.59 3.58 8.88
C TYR A 95 -10.26 4.32 8.84
N LYS A 96 -10.06 5.31 7.97
CA LYS A 96 -8.77 6.04 7.78
C LYS A 96 -8.13 6.57 9.07
N MET A 97 -8.94 6.84 10.10
CA MET A 97 -8.47 7.33 11.40
C MET A 97 -7.82 6.24 12.27
N VAL A 98 -7.98 4.96 11.93
CA VAL A 98 -7.25 3.86 12.55
C VAL A 98 -5.76 4.01 12.22
N ARG A 99 -4.90 3.77 13.22
CA ARG A 99 -3.47 4.05 13.15
C ARG A 99 -2.79 3.42 11.92
N ILE A 100 -3.14 2.18 11.58
CA ILE A 100 -2.50 1.48 10.44
C ILE A 100 -2.79 2.17 9.11
N PHE A 101 -4.04 2.58 8.86
CA PHE A 101 -4.43 3.26 7.63
C PHE A 101 -3.82 4.67 7.55
N LYS A 102 -3.80 5.40 8.66
CA LYS A 102 -3.12 6.70 8.74
C LYS A 102 -1.62 6.56 8.46
N TYR A 103 -0.97 5.55 9.04
CA TYR A 103 0.45 5.28 8.79
C TYR A 103 0.70 4.96 7.31
N ALA A 104 -0.12 4.11 6.69
CA ALA A 104 -0.02 3.80 5.27
C ALA A 104 -0.18 5.05 4.38
N GLU A 105 -1.15 5.92 4.69
CA GLU A 105 -1.34 7.19 3.98
C GLU A 105 -0.12 8.11 4.11
N GLU A 106 0.47 8.22 5.31
CA GLU A 106 1.67 9.03 5.55
C GLU A 106 2.89 8.50 4.78
N GLN A 107 3.09 7.18 4.73
CA GLN A 107 4.16 6.59 3.91
C GLN A 107 3.92 6.80 2.42
N GLY A 108 2.67 6.63 1.95
CA GLY A 108 2.30 6.91 0.57
C GLY A 108 2.58 8.36 0.16
N LYS A 109 2.28 9.33 1.03
CA LYS A 109 2.63 10.75 0.79
C LYS A 109 4.14 10.97 0.72
N LYS A 110 4.93 10.35 1.60
CA LYS A 110 6.39 10.48 1.58
C LYS A 110 6.99 9.91 0.31
N GLU A 111 6.58 8.71 -0.11
CA GLU A 111 7.08 8.10 -1.33
C GLU A 111 6.59 8.88 -2.57
N GLY A 112 5.35 9.36 -2.57
CA GLY A 112 4.83 10.22 -3.63
C GLY A 112 5.61 11.54 -3.78
N ILE A 113 5.99 12.19 -2.68
CA ILE A 113 6.86 13.39 -2.73
C ILE A 113 8.24 13.04 -3.29
N LYS A 114 8.82 11.92 -2.85
CA LYS A 114 10.13 11.47 -3.33
C LYS A 114 10.09 11.18 -4.82
N GLU A 115 9.09 10.45 -5.29
CA GLU A 115 8.93 10.13 -6.71
C GLU A 115 8.63 11.37 -7.55
N GLY A 116 7.80 12.29 -7.03
CA GLY A 116 7.54 13.57 -7.68
C GLY A 116 8.78 14.44 -7.83
N LYS A 117 9.70 14.44 -6.85
CA LYS A 117 10.99 15.15 -6.96
C LYS A 117 11.86 14.56 -8.08
N LYS A 118 12.02 13.23 -8.09
CA LYS A 118 12.77 12.51 -9.13
C LYS A 118 12.21 12.78 -10.52
N GLN A 119 10.88 12.72 -10.68
CA GLN A 119 10.22 13.04 -11.93
C GLN A 119 10.48 14.49 -12.34
N GLY A 120 10.41 15.43 -11.39
CA GLY A 120 10.74 16.83 -11.61
C GLY A 120 12.18 17.06 -12.09
N GLU A 121 13.15 16.35 -11.51
CA GLU A 121 14.56 16.40 -11.91
C GLU A 121 14.77 15.88 -13.34
N ARG A 122 14.17 14.73 -13.69
CA ARG A 122 14.20 14.21 -15.07
C ARG A 122 13.60 15.20 -16.06
N GLU A 123 12.42 15.75 -15.75
CA GLU A 123 11.75 16.70 -16.64
C GLU A 123 12.53 18.01 -16.80
N LEU A 124 13.15 18.50 -15.73
CA LEU A 124 14.04 19.66 -15.81
C LEU A 124 15.26 19.37 -16.68
N PHE A 125 15.89 18.20 -16.49
CA PHE A 125 17.04 17.79 -17.30
C PHE A 125 16.67 17.66 -18.78
N LYS A 126 15.55 17.01 -19.12
CA LYS A 126 15.05 16.93 -20.52
C LYS A 126 14.88 18.32 -21.14
N LYS A 127 14.24 19.25 -20.43
CA LYS A 127 14.04 20.63 -20.91
C LYS A 127 15.38 21.34 -21.11
N PHE A 128 16.34 21.13 -20.21
CA PHE A 128 17.68 21.69 -20.34
C PHE A 128 18.39 21.16 -21.58
N ILE A 129 18.41 19.84 -21.79
CA ILE A 129 19.05 19.23 -22.97
C ILE A 129 18.39 19.74 -24.25
N LYS A 130 17.05 19.70 -24.32
CA LYS A 130 16.30 20.18 -25.48
C LYS A 130 16.58 21.65 -25.83
N GLY A 131 16.86 22.49 -24.82
CA GLY A 131 17.18 23.90 -25.01
C GLY A 131 18.63 24.18 -25.44
N ASN A 132 19.57 23.27 -25.15
CA ASN A 132 21.00 23.50 -25.37
C ASN A 132 21.61 22.65 -26.49
N PHE A 133 20.93 21.58 -26.91
CA PHE A 133 21.44 20.64 -27.91
C PHE A 133 20.44 20.47 -29.07
N GLU A 134 20.90 20.75 -30.29
CA GLU A 134 20.15 20.43 -31.51
C GLU A 134 20.10 18.92 -31.74
N GLY A 135 18.96 18.40 -32.20
CA GLY A 135 18.78 16.97 -32.49
C GLY A 135 18.25 16.13 -31.33
N PHE A 136 17.75 16.76 -30.26
CA PHE A 136 17.06 16.05 -29.17
C PHE A 136 15.84 15.28 -29.68
N ASP A 137 15.80 13.97 -29.44
CA ASP A 137 14.79 13.05 -29.96
C ASP A 137 14.20 12.14 -28.86
N ASP A 138 13.26 11.27 -29.26
CA ASP A 138 12.56 10.35 -28.35
C ASP A 138 13.51 9.34 -27.70
N LYS A 139 14.58 8.95 -28.39
CA LYS A 139 15.57 8.01 -27.85
C LYS A 139 16.31 8.61 -26.65
N ILE A 140 16.69 9.88 -26.71
CA ILE A 140 17.32 10.58 -25.59
C ILE A 140 16.32 10.79 -24.45
N MET A 141 15.05 11.08 -24.77
CA MET A 141 13.99 11.17 -23.76
C MET A 141 13.85 9.86 -22.97
N GLU A 142 13.78 8.72 -23.67
CA GLU A 142 13.68 7.40 -23.04
C GLU A 142 14.90 7.07 -22.19
N LEU A 143 16.11 7.38 -22.66
CA LEU A 143 17.34 7.21 -21.87
C LEU A 143 17.31 8.04 -20.58
N ILE A 144 16.84 9.28 -20.66
CA ILE A 144 16.67 10.13 -19.47
C ILE A 144 15.58 9.58 -18.55
N ASP A 145 14.54 8.93 -19.04
CA ASP A 145 13.48 8.33 -18.22
C ASP A 145 13.90 7.03 -17.52
N GLN A 146 14.84 6.29 -18.12
CA GLN A 146 15.33 5.02 -17.58
C GLN A 146 16.56 5.18 -16.69
N ALA A 147 17.34 6.25 -16.86
CA ALA A 147 18.55 6.50 -16.08
C ALA A 147 18.28 6.53 -14.56
N GLU A 148 19.22 6.15 -13.72
CA GLU A 148 19.08 6.41 -12.28
C GLU A 148 19.15 7.92 -12.00
N ILE A 149 18.50 8.38 -10.93
CA ILE A 149 18.49 9.81 -10.59
C ILE A 149 19.90 10.31 -10.23
N SER A 150 20.69 9.50 -9.54
CA SER A 150 22.11 9.75 -9.29
C SER A 150 22.89 10.04 -10.59
N ARG A 151 22.54 9.35 -11.68
CA ARG A 151 23.14 9.59 -12.99
C ARG A 151 22.71 10.91 -13.59
N ILE A 152 21.43 11.26 -13.49
CA ILE A 152 20.91 12.57 -13.93
C ILE A 152 21.59 13.71 -13.16
N GLU A 153 21.76 13.57 -11.84
CA GLU A 153 22.48 14.52 -10.99
C GLU A 153 23.95 14.68 -11.45
N GLU A 154 24.68 13.57 -11.62
CA GLU A 154 26.08 13.59 -12.08
C GLU A 154 26.22 14.25 -13.45
N LEU A 155 25.34 13.91 -14.41
CA LEU A 155 25.36 14.50 -15.74
C LEU A 155 25.02 15.99 -15.70
N SER A 156 24.11 16.41 -14.81
CA SER A 156 23.76 17.81 -14.61
C SER A 156 24.95 18.64 -14.13
N GLU A 157 25.77 18.12 -13.21
CA GLU A 157 26.96 18.82 -12.70
C GLU A 157 28.05 19.02 -13.76
N ARG A 158 28.18 18.07 -14.69
CA ARG A 158 29.21 18.11 -15.73
C ARG A 158 28.67 18.47 -17.11
N ILE A 159 27.41 18.93 -17.22
CA ILE A 159 26.74 19.12 -18.50
C ILE A 159 27.47 20.12 -19.41
N SER A 160 28.12 21.13 -18.82
CA SER A 160 28.94 22.11 -19.53
C SER A 160 30.19 21.52 -20.21
N LYS A 161 30.57 20.28 -19.85
CA LYS A 161 31.70 19.56 -20.45
C LYS A 161 31.25 18.59 -21.55
N ILE A 162 29.96 18.32 -21.68
CA ILE A 162 29.40 17.45 -22.71
C ILE A 162 29.34 18.23 -24.02
N LYS A 163 30.02 17.71 -25.06
CA LYS A 163 30.23 18.44 -26.32
C LYS A 163 29.04 18.36 -27.26
N ASP A 164 28.38 17.20 -27.30
CA ASP A 164 27.29 16.91 -28.22
C ASP A 164 26.34 15.85 -27.64
N LEU A 165 25.22 15.62 -28.34
CA LEU A 165 24.23 14.62 -27.93
C LEU A 165 24.75 13.19 -27.97
N LYS A 166 25.76 12.89 -28.78
CA LYS A 166 26.30 11.52 -28.86
C LYS A 166 27.06 11.19 -27.58
N GLU A 167 27.86 12.11 -27.08
CA GLU A 167 28.53 11.99 -25.79
C GLU A 167 27.51 11.90 -24.63
N LEU A 168 26.44 12.69 -24.68
CA LEU A 168 25.34 12.60 -23.71
C LEU A 168 24.65 11.22 -23.75
N GLU A 169 24.34 10.72 -24.94
CA GLU A 169 23.67 9.44 -25.16
C GLU A 169 24.51 8.28 -24.61
N GLU A 170 25.81 8.28 -24.88
CA GLU A 170 26.75 7.30 -24.30
C GLU A 170 26.79 7.42 -22.78
N ALA A 171 26.83 8.64 -22.25
CA ALA A 171 26.85 8.85 -20.81
C ALA A 171 25.56 8.36 -20.13
N LEU A 172 24.39 8.53 -20.73
CA LEU A 172 23.11 8.07 -20.16
C LEU A 172 22.96 6.54 -20.13
N LYS A 173 23.72 5.79 -20.94
CA LYS A 173 23.68 4.31 -20.98
C LYS A 173 24.55 3.64 -19.91
N HIS A 174 25.41 4.41 -19.25
CA HIS A 174 26.30 3.97 -18.16
C HIS A 174 25.74 4.42 -16.82
#